data_AF-A0A940AV11-F1
#
_entry.id   AF-A0A940AV11-F1
#
_cell.length_a   1.000
_cell.length_b   1.000
_cell.length_c   1.000
_cell.angle_alpha   90.00
_cell.angle_beta   90.00
_cell.angle_gamma   90.00
#
_symmetry.space_group_name_H-M   'P 1'
#
loop_
_entity.id
_entity.type
_entity.pdbx_description
1 polymer ?
#
loop_
_entity_poly.entity_id
_entity_poly.type
_entity_poly.pdbx_seq_one_letter_code
_entity_poly.pdbx_strand_id
1 'polypeptide(L)'
;KEIGLPSWNKPSAACLASRFVYGEEITAEKLQMVENAEDFLSELGFWQKRVRIHGDNLARIEVMSEDFEKILNAKEKINNYFISLGFKYVTLDIQGFRSGSMNEVIKNERN
;
A
#
# COMPACT_ATOMS: atom_id res chain seq x y z
N LYS A 1 -35.62 -9.52 9.86
CA LYS A 1 -34.91 -8.43 9.17
C LYS A 1 -33.42 -8.62 9.46
N GLU A 2 -32.80 -9.49 8.68
CA GLU A 2 -31.36 -9.73 8.68
C GLU A 2 -30.72 -8.71 7.75
N ILE A 3 -29.67 -8.03 8.21
CA ILE A 3 -28.44 -7.89 7.44
C ILE A 3 -27.29 -7.99 8.45
N GLY A 4 -26.78 -9.20 8.63
CA GLY A 4 -25.54 -9.45 9.36
C GLY A 4 -24.35 -9.03 8.50
N LEU A 5 -23.80 -7.84 8.76
CA LEU A 5 -22.50 -7.46 8.23
C LEU A 5 -21.45 -7.66 9.34
N PRO A 6 -20.56 -8.66 9.22
CA PRO A 6 -19.53 -8.94 10.22
C PRO A 6 -18.34 -7.97 10.17
N SER A 7 -18.42 -6.87 9.41
CA SER A 7 -17.29 -5.99 9.12
C SER A 7 -17.17 -4.75 10.02
N TRP A 8 -18.02 -4.60 11.05
CA TRP A 8 -18.15 -3.33 11.78
C TRP A 8 -17.12 -3.07 12.89
N ASN A 9 -16.05 -3.88 13.01
CA ASN A 9 -15.13 -3.80 14.15
C ASN A 9 -13.62 -3.72 13.83
N LYS A 10 -13.21 -2.97 12.79
CA LYS A 10 -11.80 -2.58 12.61
C LYS A 10 -11.66 -1.14 12.11
N PRO A 11 -11.40 -0.17 12.99
CA PRO A 11 -11.13 1.22 12.63
C PRO A 11 -9.96 1.38 11.63
N SER A 12 -9.00 0.45 11.60
CA SER A 12 -7.87 0.47 10.66
C SER A 12 -8.25 0.07 9.23
N ALA A 13 -9.27 -0.77 9.05
CA ALA A 13 -9.64 -1.32 7.74
C ALA A 13 -10.13 -0.25 6.76
N ALA A 14 -10.88 0.76 7.25
CA ALA A 14 -11.35 1.87 6.41
C ALA A 14 -10.19 2.78 5.96
N CYS A 15 -9.14 2.95 6.77
CA CYS A 15 -7.95 3.72 6.40
C CYS A 15 -7.10 2.95 5.37
N LEU A 16 -6.92 1.64 5.58
CA LEU A 16 -6.18 0.76 4.69
C LEU A 16 -6.87 0.54 3.34
N ALA A 17 -8.20 0.61 3.27
CA ALA A 17 -8.93 0.49 2.01
C ALA A 17 -8.47 1.49 0.93
N SER A 18 -7.97 2.67 1.32
CA SER A 18 -7.39 3.67 0.40
C SER A 18 -6.09 3.24 -0.31
N ARG A 19 -5.52 2.09 0.08
CA ARG A 19 -4.33 1.49 -0.55
C ARG A 19 -4.67 0.59 -1.73
N PHE A 20 -5.95 0.29 -1.94
CA PHE A 20 -6.43 -0.57 -3.01
C PHE A 20 -6.94 0.29 -4.16
N VAL A 21 -6.58 -0.04 -5.39
CA VAL A 21 -7.13 0.63 -6.57
C VAL A 21 -8.62 0.34 -6.70
N TYR A 22 -9.39 1.26 -7.29
CA TYR A 22 -10.81 1.01 -7.56
C TYR A 22 -10.99 -0.25 -8.42
N GLY A 23 -11.89 -1.13 -7.99
CA GLY A 23 -12.16 -2.41 -8.66
C GLY A 23 -11.33 -3.59 -8.14
N GLU A 24 -10.33 -3.38 -7.28
CA GLU A 24 -9.65 -4.47 -6.57
C GLU A 24 -10.57 -5.10 -5.52
N GLU A 25 -10.61 -6.42 -5.48
CA GLU A 25 -11.24 -7.15 -4.38
C GLU A 25 -10.40 -6.98 -3.11
N ILE A 26 -11.01 -6.35 -2.10
CA ILE A 26 -10.40 -6.20 -0.78
C ILE A 26 -10.66 -7.49 0.02
N THR A 27 -9.60 -8.27 0.22
CA THR A 27 -9.64 -9.46 1.09
C THR A 27 -8.94 -9.16 2.43
N ALA A 28 -9.31 -9.91 3.47
CA ALA A 28 -8.65 -9.79 4.78
C ALA A 28 -7.14 -10.10 4.71
N GLU A 29 -6.76 -11.03 3.83
CA GLU A 29 -5.36 -11.38 3.56
C GLU A 29 -4.60 -10.20 2.95
N LYS A 30 -5.11 -9.60 1.87
CA LYS A 30 -4.47 -8.42 1.25
C LYS A 30 -4.38 -7.23 2.22
N LEU A 31 -5.39 -7.04 3.07
CA LEU A 31 -5.34 -6.00 4.10
C LEU A 31 -4.19 -6.25 5.08
N GLN A 32 -4.01 -7.49 5.53
CA GLN A 32 -2.92 -7.87 6.43
C GLN A 32 -1.55 -7.74 5.75
N MET A 33 -1.45 -8.11 4.46
CA MET A 33 -0.22 -7.95 3.68
C MET A 33 0.21 -6.48 3.63
N VAL A 34 -0.72 -5.56 3.36
CA VAL A 34 -0.45 -4.12 3.31
C VAL A 34 -0.08 -3.58 4.70
N GLU A 35 -0.80 -3.98 5.74
CA GLU A 35 -0.51 -3.57 7.13
C GLU A 35 0.91 -3.99 7.54
N ASN A 36 1.26 -5.27 7.37
CA ASN A 36 2.59 -5.78 7.70
C ASN A 36 3.69 -5.11 6.87
N ALA A 37 3.43 -4.80 5.61
CA ALA A 37 4.37 -4.09 4.75
C ALA A 37 4.60 -2.64 5.19
N GLU A 38 3.54 -1.90 5.55
CA GLU A 38 3.67 -0.55 6.12
C GLU A 38 4.38 -0.59 7.48
N ASP A 39 4.09 -1.57 8.34
CA ASP A 39 4.76 -1.73 9.64
C ASP A 39 6.27 -1.98 9.49
N PHE A 40 6.67 -2.89 8.61
CA PHE A 40 8.07 -3.16 8.33
C PHE A 40 8.81 -1.91 7.82
N LEU A 41 8.18 -1.11 6.96
CA LEU A 41 8.75 0.17 6.55
C LEU A 41 8.83 1.17 7.72
N SER A 42 7.90 1.14 8.69
CA SER A 42 8.00 1.93 9.92
C SER A 42 9.24 1.55 10.72
N GLU A 43 9.53 0.25 10.87
CA GLU A 43 10.68 -0.27 11.59
C GLU A 43 12.01 0.11 10.93
N LEU A 44 12.03 0.21 9.59
CA LEU A 44 13.17 0.77 8.85
C LEU A 44 13.28 2.29 9.00
N GLY A 45 12.30 2.94 9.63
CA GLY A 45 12.28 4.37 9.94
C GLY A 45 11.75 5.24 8.79
N PHE A 46 10.85 4.73 7.96
CA PHE A 46 10.10 5.55 7.00
C PHE A 46 8.85 6.11 7.70
N TRP A 47 8.81 7.42 7.92
CA TRP A 47 7.72 8.06 8.66
C TRP A 47 6.47 8.23 7.80
N GLN A 48 6.57 9.00 6.71
CA GLN A 48 5.50 9.12 5.72
C GLN A 48 5.68 8.09 4.63
N LYS A 49 4.72 7.17 4.55
CA LYS A 49 4.75 6.03 3.64
C LYS A 49 3.35 5.57 3.28
N ARG A 50 3.26 4.87 2.17
CA ARG A 50 2.09 4.11 1.77
C ARG A 50 2.51 2.90 0.96
N VAL A 51 1.89 1.75 1.21
CA VAL A 51 2.02 0.57 0.35
C VAL A 51 0.70 0.36 -0.34
N ARG A 52 0.67 0.55 -1.66
CA ARG A 52 -0.53 0.30 -2.47
C ARG A 52 -0.44 -1.06 -3.13
N ILE A 53 -1.58 -1.73 -3.26
CA ILE A 53 -1.69 -2.99 -4.00
C ILE A 53 -2.40 -2.76 -5.33
N HIS A 54 -1.82 -3.32 -6.39
CA HIS A 54 -2.36 -3.27 -7.76
C HIS A 54 -2.45 -4.68 -8.32
N GLY A 55 -3.58 -5.02 -8.93
CA GLY A 55 -3.77 -6.24 -9.70
C GLY A 55 -3.36 -7.51 -8.94
N ASP A 56 -2.54 -8.31 -9.61
CA ASP A 56 -2.02 -9.60 -9.13
C ASP A 56 -0.87 -9.42 -8.11
N ASN A 57 -1.18 -8.76 -6.98
CA ASN A 57 -0.30 -8.51 -5.85
C ASN A 57 1.01 -7.75 -6.19
N LEU A 58 0.91 -6.68 -6.98
CA LEU A 58 1.99 -5.72 -7.14
C LEU A 58 1.97 -4.70 -6.00
N ALA A 59 3.06 -4.59 -5.24
CA ALA A 59 3.28 -3.54 -4.25
C ALA A 59 3.86 -2.28 -4.92
N ARG A 60 3.21 -1.14 -4.72
CA ARG A 60 3.74 0.18 -5.04
C ARG A 60 4.00 0.96 -3.75
N ILE A 61 5.27 1.17 -3.46
CA ILE A 61 5.74 1.90 -2.29
C ILE A 61 5.78 3.39 -2.63
N GLU A 62 5.14 4.21 -1.81
CA GLU A 62 5.21 5.66 -1.85
C GLU A 62 5.88 6.14 -0.55
N VAL A 63 7.02 6.80 -0.64
CA VAL A 63 7.73 7.44 0.49
C VAL A 63 8.13 8.87 0.13
N MET A 64 8.55 9.65 1.11
CA MET A 64 9.12 10.98 0.88
C MET A 64 10.32 10.91 -0.08
N SER A 65 10.48 11.90 -0.95
CA SER A 65 11.58 11.92 -1.93
C SER A 65 12.95 11.96 -1.24
N GLU A 66 13.03 12.59 -0.08
CA GLU A 66 14.22 12.64 0.78
C GLU A 66 14.63 11.25 1.30
N ASP A 67 13.69 10.29 1.33
CA ASP A 67 13.93 8.92 1.79
C ASP A 67 14.32 7.96 0.65
N PHE A 68 14.43 8.41 -0.60
CA PHE A 68 14.69 7.53 -1.75
C PHE A 68 16.02 6.80 -1.65
N GLU A 69 17.10 7.49 -1.26
CA GLU A 69 18.41 6.86 -1.09
C GLU A 69 18.36 5.75 -0.03
N LYS A 70 17.63 5.99 1.06
CA LYS A 70 17.41 5.01 2.13
C LYS A 70 16.64 3.79 1.63
N ILE A 71 15.61 3.98 0.80
CA ILE A 71 14.91 2.87 0.14
C ILE A 71 15.85 2.05 -0.73
N LEU A 72 16.68 2.70 -1.55
CA LEU A 72 17.57 2.01 -2.49
C LEU A 72 18.64 1.21 -1.75
N ASN A 73 19.18 1.76 -0.66
CA ASN A 73 20.12 1.06 0.22
C ASN A 73 19.48 -0.15 0.93
N ALA A 74 18.17 -0.11 1.20
CA ALA A 74 17.43 -1.21 1.82
C ALA A 74 16.71 -2.12 0.81
N LYS A 75 16.91 -1.94 -0.51
CA LYS A 75 16.07 -2.54 -1.57
C LYS A 75 15.91 -4.06 -1.46
N GLU A 76 16.99 -4.77 -1.14
CA GLU A 76 16.98 -6.24 -1.07
C GLU A 76 16.23 -6.73 0.16
N LYS A 77 16.42 -6.06 1.31
CA LYS A 77 15.71 -6.38 2.55
C LYS A 77 14.21 -6.15 2.38
N ILE A 78 13.83 -5.02 1.77
CA ILE A 78 12.44 -4.67 1.46
C ILE A 78 11.85 -5.69 0.49
N ASN A 79 12.52 -5.97 -0.63
CA ASN A 79 12.02 -6.90 -1.63
C ASN A 79 11.79 -8.29 -1.00
N ASN A 80 12.77 -8.84 -0.30
CA ASN A 80 12.66 -10.18 0.28
C ASN A 80 11.51 -10.29 1.29
N TYR A 81 11.34 -9.28 2.15
CA TYR A 81 10.23 -9.26 3.10
C TYR A 81 8.88 -9.18 2.39
N PHE A 82 8.74 -8.29 1.40
CA PHE A 82 7.48 -8.13 0.65
C PHE A 82 7.12 -9.39 -0.15
N ILE A 83 8.09 -10.05 -0.79
CA ILE A 83 7.85 -11.34 -1.46
C ILE A 83 7.38 -12.39 -0.45
N SER A 84 7.95 -12.42 0.77
CA SER A 84 7.51 -13.36 1.82
C SER A 84 6.08 -13.11 2.31
N LEU A 85 5.56 -11.89 2.16
CA LEU A 85 4.17 -11.55 2.45
C LEU A 85 3.20 -11.98 1.32
N GLY A 86 3.70 -12.34 0.14
CA GLY A 86 2.87 -12.75 -1.00
C GLY A 86 2.76 -11.72 -2.13
N PHE A 87 3.53 -10.63 -2.10
CA PHE A 87 3.65 -9.73 -3.24
C PHE A 87 4.45 -10.42 -4.37
N LYS A 88 4.03 -10.22 -5.62
CA LYS A 88 4.77 -10.74 -6.80
C LYS A 88 5.83 -9.76 -7.29
N TYR A 89 5.53 -8.47 -7.16
CA TYR A 89 6.40 -7.39 -7.61
C TYR A 89 6.43 -6.28 -6.56
N VAL A 90 7.61 -5.70 -6.36
CA VAL A 90 7.82 -4.58 -5.44
C VAL A 90 8.38 -3.42 -6.23
N THR A 91 7.68 -2.29 -6.19
CA THR A 91 7.99 -1.11 -7.00
C THR A 91 8.05 0.14 -6.12
N LEU A 92 8.84 1.13 -6.54
CA LEU A 92 8.87 2.47 -5.96
C LEU A 92 8.13 3.42 -6.88
N ASP A 93 7.20 4.21 -6.34
CA ASP A 93 6.63 5.34 -7.06
C ASP A 93 7.68 6.46 -7.14
N ILE A 94 8.16 6.76 -8.35
CA ILE A 94 9.17 7.79 -8.59
C ILE A 94 8.65 9.19 -8.22
N GLN A 95 7.34 9.41 -8.25
CA GLN A 95 6.74 10.67 -7.80
C GLN A 95 6.72 10.80 -6.27
N GLY A 96 6.99 9.71 -5.55
CA GLY A 96 7.02 9.67 -4.10
C GLY A 96 5.65 9.82 -3.45
N PHE A 97 5.66 10.03 -2.14
CA PHE A 97 4.47 10.24 -1.33
C PHE A 97 3.90 11.64 -1.58
N ARG A 98 2.62 11.70 -1.96
CA ARG A 98 1.87 12.95 -2.14
C ARG A 98 0.46 12.82 -1.57
N SER A 99 0.02 13.84 -0.84
CA SER A 99 -1.35 13.90 -0.36
C SER A 99 -2.32 13.96 -1.54
N GLY A 100 -3.35 13.11 -1.55
CA GLY A 100 -4.35 13.08 -2.63
C GLY A 100 -3.90 12.39 -3.94
N SER A 101 -2.76 11.69 -3.98
CA SER A 101 -2.24 11.05 -5.21
C SER A 101 -3.20 10.07 -5.91
N MET A 102 -4.19 9.53 -5.20
CA MET A 102 -5.22 8.66 -5.79
C MET A 102 -6.31 9.41 -6.56
N ASN A 103 -6.53 10.70 -6.23
CA ASN A 103 -7.53 11.55 -6.89
C ASN A 103 -7.04 12.08 -8.25
N GLU A 104 -5.74 12.00 -8.54
CA GLU A 104 -5.17 12.46 -9.82
C GLU A 104 -5.49 11.51 -10.97
N VAL A 105 -5.54 10.20 -10.72
CA VAL A 105 -5.91 9.20 -11.74
C VAL A 105 -7.34 9.43 -12.24
N ILE A 106 -8.27 9.76 -11.34
CA ILE A 106 -9.67 10.04 -11.67
C ILE A 106 -9.82 11.31 -12.53
N LYS A 107 -8.93 12.30 -12.37
CA LYS A 107 -8.98 13.52 -13.18
C LYS A 107 -8.58 13.28 -14.64
N ASN A 108 -7.77 12.26 -14.92
CA ASN A 108 -7.29 11.97 -16.27
C ASN A 108 -8.23 11.06 -17.09
N GLU A 109 -9.21 10.40 -16.46
CA GLU A 109 -10.21 9.56 -17.16
C GLU A 109 -11.45 10.34 -17.62
N ARG A 110 -11.52 11.65 -17.37
CA ARG A 110 -12.64 12.52 -17.77
C ARG A 110 -12.35 13.42 -18.97
N ASN A 111 -11.31 13.14 -19.75
CA ASN A 111 -11.00 13.83 -21.00
C ASN A 111 -11.20 12.91 -22.20
#